data_AF-A0A6N6SNF6-F1
#
_entry.id   AF-A0A6N6SNF6-F1
#
_cell.length_a   1.000
_cell.length_b   1.000
_cell.length_c   1.000
_cell.angle_alpha   90.00
_cell.angle_beta   90.00
_cell.angle_gamma   90.00
#
_symmetry.space_group_name_H-M   'P 1'
#
loop_
_entity.id
_entity.type
_entity.pdbx_description
1 polymer ?
#
loop_
_entity_poly.entity_id
_entity_poly.type
_entity_poly.pdbx_seq_one_letter_code
_entity_poly.pdbx_strand_id
1 'polypeptide(L)' 'MKKVKIDYKLVNKAEIARRLGISQPYIHMLLAGKKSGPRAEYWLKKIEAIAKDTAA' A
#
# COMPACT_ATOMS: atom_id res chain seq x y z
N MET A 1 18.84 7.00 2.38
CA MET A 1 17.38 6.76 2.37
C MET A 1 17.13 5.33 2.84
N LYS A 2 16.55 5.12 4.04
CA LYS A 2 16.18 3.79 4.53
C LYS A 2 15.06 3.25 3.63
N LYS A 3 15.38 2.29 2.75
CA LYS A 3 14.37 1.51 2.03
C LYS A 3 13.66 0.66 3.06
N VAL A 4 12.48 1.11 3.47
CA VAL A 4 11.57 0.29 4.28
C VAL A 4 11.25 -0.94 3.43
N LYS A 5 11.84 -2.08 3.77
CA LYS A 5 11.46 -3.38 3.22
C LYS A 5 10.13 -3.78 3.86
N ILE A 6 9.04 -3.21 3.38
CA ILE A 6 7.72 -3.77 3.68
C ILE A 6 7.65 -5.07 2.91
N ASP A 7 7.49 -6.19 3.61
CA ASP A 7 7.22 -7.46 2.94
C ASP A 7 5.77 -7.45 2.46
N TYR A 8 5.54 -6.87 1.28
CA TYR A 8 4.21 -6.68 0.69
C TYR A 8 3.44 -7.99 0.47
N LYS A 9 4.07 -9.16 0.66
CA LYS A 9 3.38 -10.47 0.67
C LYS A 9 2.60 -10.72 1.96
N LEU A 10 3.04 -10.18 3.10
CA LEU A 10 2.36 -10.31 4.40
C LEU A 10 1.28 -9.23 4.61
N VAL A 11 1.26 -8.23 3.74
CA VAL A 11 0.36 -7.09 3.82
C VAL A 11 -1.06 -7.50 3.40
N ASN A 12 -2.00 -7.51 4.35
CA ASN A 12 -3.40 -7.83 4.08
C ASN A 12 -4.06 -6.72 3.22
N LYS A 13 -4.06 -6.93 1.90
CA LYS A 13 -4.62 -5.99 0.91
C LYS A 13 -6.10 -5.70 1.15
N ALA A 14 -6.87 -6.65 1.69
CA ALA A 14 -8.29 -6.46 1.96
C ALA A 14 -8.52 -5.50 3.14
N GLU A 15 -7.71 -5.62 4.19
CA GLU A 15 -7.80 -4.70 5.34
C GLU A 15 -7.35 -3.28 4.94
N ILE A 16 -6.31 -3.15 4.13
CA ILE A 16 -5.89 -1.84 3.61
C ILE A 16 -6.94 -1.24 2.68
N ALA A 17 -7.57 -2.05 1.82
CA ALA A 17 -8.68 -1.63 0.97
C ALA A 17 -9.82 -1.04 1.80
N ARG A 18 -10.22 -1.76 2.88
CA ARG A 18 -11.23 -1.30 3.84
C ARG A 18 -10.86 0.02 4.51
N ARG A 19 -9.64 0.13 5.05
CA ARG A 19 -9.19 1.33 5.78
C ARG A 19 -9.04 2.55 4.88
N LEU A 20 -8.60 2.35 3.64
CA LEU A 20 -8.37 3.43 2.68
C LEU A 20 -9.60 3.78 1.84
N GLY A 21 -10.65 2.96 1.86
CA GLY A 21 -11.84 3.16 1.05
C GLY A 21 -11.58 3.02 -0.46
N ILE A 22 -10.57 2.23 -0.85
CA ILE A 22 -10.20 1.99 -2.25
C ILE A 22 -10.31 0.51 -2.58
N SER A 23 -10.49 0.18 -3.86
CA SER A 23 -10.65 -1.21 -4.28
C SER A 23 -9.34 -2.00 -4.14
N GLN A 24 -9.45 -3.26 -3.72
CA GLN A 24 -8.30 -4.16 -3.63
C GLN A 24 -7.55 -4.33 -4.97
N PRO A 25 -8.22 -4.40 -6.15
CA PRO A 25 -7.53 -4.40 -7.45
C PRO A 25 -6.70 -3.13 -7.66
N TYR A 26 -7.17 -1.97 -7.20
CA TYR A 26 -6.43 -0.72 -7.30
C TYR A 26 -5.15 -0.73 -6.47
N ILE A 27 -5.21 -1.25 -5.24
CA ILE A 27 -4.02 -1.49 -4.40
C ILE A 27 -3.05 -2.45 -5.09
N HIS A 28 -3.56 -3.55 -5.68
CA HIS A 28 -2.72 -4.49 -6.40
C HIS A 28 -1.99 -3.83 -7.59
N MET A 29 -2.68 -2.99 -8.36
CA MET A 29 -2.07 -2.23 -9.46
C MET A 29 -1.02 -1.22 -8.98
N LEU A 30 -1.27 -0.53 -7.87
CA LEU A 30 -0.30 0.38 -7.23
C LEU A 30 0.96 -0.36 -6.79
N LEU A 31 0.79 -1.46 -6.05
CA LEU A 31 1.91 -2.28 -5.55
C LEU A 31 2.68 -2.99 -6.65
N ALA A 32 2.01 -3.36 -7.75
CA ALA A 32 2.65 -3.93 -8.94
C ALA A 32 3.38 -2.89 -9.81
N GLY A 33 3.37 -1.60 -9.43
CA GLY A 33 3.98 -0.52 -10.21
C GLY A 33 3.26 -0.19 -11.52
N LYS A 34 2.05 -0.73 -11.74
CA LYS A 34 1.24 -0.44 -12.94
C LYS A 34 0.59 0.95 -12.92
N LYS A 35 0.67 1.66 -11.80
CA LYS A 35 0.20 3.04 -11.62
C LYS A 35 1.35 3.89 -11.10
N SER A 36 1.65 4.97 -11.81
CA SER A 36 2.68 5.95 -11.47
C SER A 36 2.09 7.36 -11.45
N GLY A 37 2.78 8.29 -10.79
CA GLY A 37 2.39 9.70 -10.67
C GLY A 37 2.00 10.13 -9.25
N PRO A 38 1.71 11.42 -9.03
CA PRO A 38 1.56 12.00 -7.69
C PRO A 38 0.47 11.32 -6.84
N ARG A 39 -0.63 10.92 -7.48
CA ARG A 39 -1.73 10.20 -6.82
C ARG A 39 -1.34 8.78 -6.42
N ALA A 40 -0.53 8.11 -7.24
CA ALA A 40 -0.04 6.77 -6.91
C ALA A 40 0.92 6.81 -5.72
N GLU A 41 1.84 7.79 -5.70
CA GLU A 41 2.76 8.00 -4.58
C GLU A 41 2.01 8.33 -3.27
N TYR A 42 0.97 9.16 -3.34
CA TYR A 42 0.11 9.44 -2.19
C TYR A 42 -0.47 8.14 -1.60
N TRP A 43 -1.05 7.28 -2.45
CA TRP A 43 -1.64 6.03 -2.00
C TRP A 43 -0.58 5.05 -1.49
N LEU A 44 0.58 4.96 -2.14
CA LEU A 44 1.69 4.12 -1.69
C LEU A 44 2.16 4.51 -0.28
N LYS A 45 2.29 5.82 0.00
CA LYS A 45 2.63 6.32 1.35
C LYS A 45 1.58 5.95 2.40
N LYS A 46 0.28 6.03 2.04
CA LYS A 46 -0.82 5.64 2.94
C LYS A 46 -0.84 4.13 3.19
N ILE A 47 -0.60 3.32 2.16
CA ILE A 47 -0.47 1.86 2.28
C ILE A 47 0.72 1.51 3.19
N GLU A 48 1.86 2.19 3.02
CA GLU A 48 3.05 2.00 3.86
C GLU A 48 2.78 2.34 5.33
N ALA A 49 2.06 3.44 5.62
CA ALA A 49 1.71 3.80 6.99
C ALA A 49 0.86 2.71 7.68
N ILE A 50 -0.20 2.23 7.01
CA ILE A 50 -1.06 1.17 7.56
C ILE A 50 -0.30 -0.14 7.73
N ALA A 51 0.58 -0.47 6.78
CA ALA A 51 1.39 -1.68 6.87
C ALA A 51 2.36 -1.66 8.06
N LYS A 52 2.89 -0.48 8.44
CA LYS A 52 3.73 -0.32 9.63
C LYS A 52 2.93 -0.44 10.92
N ASP A 53 1.75 0.17 10.98
CA ASP A 53 0.87 0.10 12.15
C ASP A 53 0.37 -1.32 12.44
N THR A 54 0.21 -2.16 11.41
CA THR A 54 -0.29 -3.54 11.55
C THR A 54 0.81 -4.54 11.92
N ALA A 55 2.08 -4.17 11.76
CA ALA A 55 3.23 -5.01 12.07
C ALA A 55 3.82 -4.76 13.48
N ALA A 56 3.28 -3.77 14.20
CA ALA A 56 3.60 -3.46 15.60
C ALA A 56 2.58 -4.12 16.54
#